data_AF-A0A7S1CEX6-F1
#
_entry.id   AF-A0A7S1CEX6-F1
#
_cell.length_a   1.000
_cell.length_b   1.000
_cell.length_c   1.000
_cell.angle_alpha   90.00
_cell.angle_beta   90.00
_cell.angle_gamma   90.00
#
_symmetry.space_group_name_H-M   'P 1'
#
loop_
_entity.id
_entity.type
_entity.pdbx_description
1 polymer ?
#
loop_
_entity_poly.entity_id
_entity_poly.type
_entity_poly.pdbx_seq_one_letter_code
_entity_poly.pdbx_strand_id
1 'polypeptide(L)'
;MQGLACAIGNQHGRGDEAIVMLRETLSILERKDLAACDDDLARTLNSLSVYLLKRDPHDADSQREGEEMLIRAVRMMRRVRSGDDRLLALTLANAAEQLARRGHLDEAEERGREALAMLRRLPPVHLDDDIRATIMLAEILRSRAAALDRDSHQRRAKFKEVVELYHGAIALMEDHDAASQRGWAALRINCATALIQLGRDREAEVMVRRAMAIAQTVTVGLLVTRADYAEMQLVLAQSLLLQKKYGAGGSEAYGALCKFYWLRDATKALQAFDVYKTACFARRQYDG
;
A
#
# COMPACT_ATOMS: atom_id res chain seq x y z
N MET A 1 -24.95 -9.95 15.89
CA MET A 1 -23.68 -9.91 16.63
C MET A 1 -22.51 -9.49 15.75
N GLN A 2 -22.37 -9.98 14.52
CA GLN A 2 -21.30 -9.57 13.58
C GLN A 2 -21.11 -8.04 13.44
N GLY A 3 -22.17 -7.28 13.13
CA GLY A 3 -22.08 -5.83 12.98
C GLY A 3 -21.64 -5.09 14.26
N LEU A 4 -22.06 -5.60 15.42
CA LEU A 4 -21.63 -5.08 16.73
C LEU A 4 -20.15 -5.41 17.01
N ALA A 5 -19.71 -6.62 16.68
CA ALA A 5 -18.31 -7.02 16.83
C ALA A 5 -17.38 -6.16 15.96
N CYS A 6 -17.75 -5.90 14.71
CA CYS A 6 -16.99 -4.98 13.84
C CYS A 6 -16.99 -3.54 14.37
N ALA A 7 -18.13 -3.05 14.86
CA ALA A 7 -18.22 -1.71 15.44
C ALA A 7 -17.33 -1.56 16.69
N ILE A 8 -17.30 -2.59 17.55
CA ILE A 8 -16.43 -2.63 18.74
C ILE A 8 -14.96 -2.75 18.35
N GLY A 9 -14.61 -3.62 17.40
CA GLY A 9 -13.23 -3.80 16.94
C GLY A 9 -12.63 -2.57 16.26
N ASN A 10 -13.46 -1.65 15.76
CA ASN A 10 -13.01 -0.37 15.21
C ASN A 10 -12.74 0.70 16.29
N GLN A 11 -13.06 0.41 17.56
CA GLN A 11 -12.68 1.25 18.70
C GLN A 11 -11.26 0.91 19.16
N HIS A 12 -10.47 1.93 19.51
CA HIS A 12 -9.05 1.78 19.83
C HIS A 12 -8.77 0.64 20.83
N GLY A 13 -7.96 -0.34 20.41
CA GLY A 13 -7.43 -1.41 21.25
C GLY A 13 -8.37 -2.60 21.49
N ARG A 14 -9.59 -2.60 20.93
CA ARG A 14 -10.61 -3.64 21.22
C ARG A 14 -10.70 -4.75 20.15
N GLY A 15 -9.60 -4.99 19.43
CA GLY A 15 -9.53 -6.01 18.38
C GLY A 15 -9.72 -7.44 18.92
N ASP A 16 -9.16 -7.73 20.10
CA ASP A 16 -9.31 -9.05 20.74
C ASP A 16 -10.75 -9.35 21.13
N GLU A 17 -11.49 -8.35 21.62
CA GLU A 17 -12.91 -8.49 21.93
C GLU A 17 -13.73 -8.80 20.66
N ALA A 18 -13.40 -8.14 19.53
CA ALA A 18 -14.02 -8.42 18.25
C ALA A 18 -13.74 -9.86 17.80
N ILE A 19 -12.51 -10.36 17.96
CA ILE A 19 -12.15 -11.75 17.64
C ILE A 19 -12.99 -12.73 18.46
N VAL A 20 -13.12 -12.51 19.77
CA VAL A 20 -13.94 -13.38 20.65
C VAL A 20 -15.39 -13.41 20.17
N MET A 21 -16.01 -12.25 19.97
CA MET A 21 -17.41 -12.17 19.50
C MET A 21 -17.60 -12.76 18.10
N LEU A 22 -16.63 -12.61 17.20
CA LEU A 22 -16.67 -13.19 15.86
C LEU A 22 -16.53 -14.71 15.90
N ARG A 23 -15.70 -15.27 16.79
CA ARG A 23 -15.61 -16.72 17.01
C ARG A 23 -16.90 -17.30 17.57
N GLU A 24 -17.53 -16.62 18.52
CA GLU A 24 -18.85 -17.01 19.04
C GLU A 24 -19.92 -16.96 17.95
N THR A 25 -19.94 -15.88 17.17
CA THR A 25 -20.86 -15.73 16.03
C THR A 25 -20.64 -16.84 15.00
N LEU A 26 -19.39 -17.16 14.68
CA LEU A 26 -19.01 -18.22 13.75
C LEU A 26 -19.54 -19.58 14.24
N SER A 27 -19.29 -19.92 15.51
CA SER A 27 -19.76 -21.18 16.13
C SER A 27 -21.29 -21.32 16.08
N ILE A 28 -22.03 -20.23 16.32
CA ILE A 28 -23.50 -20.23 16.24
C ILE A 28 -23.96 -20.45 14.80
N LEU A 29 -23.33 -19.81 13.82
CA LEU A 29 -23.69 -19.94 12.41
C LEU A 29 -23.36 -21.34 11.87
N GLU A 30 -22.22 -21.91 12.24
CA GLU A 30 -21.81 -23.27 11.84
C GLU A 30 -22.76 -24.35 12.40
N ARG A 31 -23.26 -24.18 13.63
CA ARG A 31 -24.21 -25.13 14.23
C ARG A 31 -25.59 -25.12 13.59
N LYS A 32 -25.97 -24.02 12.95
CA LYS A 32 -27.30 -23.91 12.32
C LYS A 32 -27.39 -24.74 11.04
N ASP A 33 -26.27 -24.97 10.35
CA ASP A 33 -26.18 -25.73 9.09
C ASP A 33 -27.31 -25.41 8.09
N LEU A 34 -27.57 -24.13 7.89
CA LEU A 34 -28.58 -23.60 6.97
C LEU A 34 -27.91 -22.88 5.81
N ALA A 35 -28.25 -23.24 4.58
CA ALA A 35 -27.81 -22.52 3.38
C ALA A 35 -28.15 -21.00 3.43
N ALA A 36 -29.24 -20.64 4.13
CA ALA A 36 -29.62 -19.25 4.36
C ALA A 36 -28.60 -18.45 5.20
N CYS A 37 -27.71 -19.12 5.95
CA CYS A 37 -26.66 -18.49 6.75
C CYS A 37 -25.32 -18.38 6.00
N ASP A 38 -25.19 -18.91 4.78
CA ASP A 38 -23.90 -18.95 4.08
C ASP A 38 -23.31 -17.55 3.82
N ASP A 39 -24.14 -16.53 3.56
CA ASP A 39 -23.67 -15.15 3.41
C ASP A 39 -23.19 -14.54 4.74
N ASP A 40 -23.95 -14.73 5.82
CA ASP A 40 -23.55 -14.30 7.18
C ASP A 40 -22.27 -14.99 7.64
N LEU A 41 -22.14 -16.28 7.31
CA LEU A 41 -20.97 -17.10 7.61
C LEU A 41 -19.75 -16.60 6.84
N ALA A 42 -19.89 -16.36 5.53
CA ALA A 42 -18.82 -15.79 4.70
C ALA A 42 -18.38 -14.41 5.18
N ARG A 43 -19.34 -13.55 5.56
CA ARG A 43 -19.09 -12.23 6.15
C ARG A 43 -18.33 -12.32 7.48
N THR A 44 -18.75 -13.24 8.35
CA THR A 44 -18.11 -13.44 9.66
C THR A 44 -16.68 -13.95 9.51
N LEU A 45 -16.44 -14.90 8.59
CA LEU A 45 -15.11 -15.40 8.26
C LEU A 45 -14.19 -14.28 7.72
N ASN A 46 -14.68 -13.45 6.79
CA ASN A 46 -13.92 -12.31 6.29
C ASN A 46 -13.59 -11.33 7.42
N SER A 47 -14.56 -10.94 8.24
CA SER A 47 -14.32 -10.05 9.38
C SER A 47 -13.29 -10.64 10.35
N LEU A 48 -13.44 -11.91 10.74
CA LEU A 48 -12.51 -12.59 11.65
C LEU A 48 -11.10 -12.64 11.08
N SER A 49 -10.95 -12.96 9.79
CA SER A 49 -9.65 -12.96 9.12
C SER A 49 -8.95 -11.61 9.22
N VAL A 50 -9.67 -10.51 8.98
CA VAL A 50 -9.10 -9.16 9.03
C VAL A 50 -8.59 -8.80 10.41
N TYR A 51 -9.31 -9.17 11.48
CA TYR A 51 -8.85 -8.90 12.85
C TYR A 51 -7.69 -9.80 13.26
N LEU A 52 -7.71 -11.09 12.93
CA LEU A 52 -6.60 -12.02 13.23
C LEU A 52 -5.30 -11.57 12.55
N LEU A 53 -5.36 -11.23 11.26
CA LEU A 53 -4.19 -10.81 10.48
C LEU A 53 -3.61 -9.48 10.95
N LYS A 54 -4.43 -8.61 11.55
CA LYS A 54 -4.01 -7.30 12.09
C LYS A 54 -3.57 -7.33 13.55
N ARG A 55 -3.95 -8.36 14.32
CA ARG A 55 -3.70 -8.42 15.76
C ARG A 55 -2.21 -8.40 16.08
N ASP A 56 -1.48 -9.37 15.55
CA ASP A 56 -0.04 -9.48 15.70
C ASP A 56 0.55 -10.07 14.40
N PRO A 57 1.31 -9.28 13.62
CA PRO A 57 2.01 -9.75 12.43
C PRO A 57 3.05 -10.85 12.69
N HIS A 58 3.53 -11.00 13.93
CA HIS A 58 4.56 -11.97 14.32
C HIS A 58 3.98 -13.26 14.92
N ASP A 59 2.69 -13.29 15.24
CA ASP A 59 1.99 -14.49 15.72
C ASP A 59 1.65 -15.41 14.55
N ALA A 60 2.49 -16.41 14.31
CA ALA A 60 2.33 -17.36 13.21
C ALA A 60 0.99 -18.11 13.25
N ASP A 61 0.46 -18.40 14.44
CA ASP A 61 -0.81 -19.12 14.58
C ASP A 61 -1.98 -18.24 14.17
N SER A 62 -2.01 -16.98 14.63
CA SER A 62 -3.03 -16.01 14.19
C SER A 62 -2.96 -15.72 12.69
N GLN A 63 -1.75 -15.60 12.14
CA GLN A 63 -1.57 -15.37 10.70
C GLN A 63 -2.07 -16.56 9.87
N ARG A 64 -1.83 -17.79 10.34
CA ARG A 64 -2.33 -19.00 9.69
C ARG A 64 -3.84 -19.12 9.79
N GLU A 65 -4.41 -18.95 10.98
CA GLU A 65 -5.87 -18.99 11.18
C GLU A 65 -6.56 -17.92 10.33
N GLY A 66 -6.03 -16.69 10.32
CA GLY A 66 -6.56 -15.58 9.54
C GLY A 66 -6.60 -15.89 8.04
N GLU A 67 -5.55 -16.47 7.49
CA GLU A 67 -5.52 -16.90 6.09
C GLU A 67 -6.50 -18.04 5.78
N GLU A 68 -6.59 -19.05 6.64
CA GLU A 68 -7.54 -20.15 6.48
C GLU A 68 -8.98 -19.62 6.46
N MET A 69 -9.31 -18.67 7.35
CA MET A 69 -10.62 -18.00 7.36
C MET A 69 -10.86 -17.19 6.08
N LEU A 70 -9.83 -16.51 5.56
CA LEU A 70 -9.91 -15.70 4.36
C LEU A 70 -10.14 -16.55 3.10
N ILE A 71 -9.41 -17.66 2.94
CA ILE A 71 -9.60 -18.62 1.84
C ILE A 71 -11.02 -19.22 1.89
N ARG A 72 -11.48 -19.59 3.09
CA ARG A 72 -12.84 -20.11 3.29
C ARG A 72 -13.88 -19.04 2.93
N ALA A 73 -13.69 -17.79 3.34
CA ALA A 73 -14.57 -16.69 2.99
C ALA A 73 -14.67 -16.49 1.48
N VAL A 74 -13.56 -16.43 0.74
CA VAL A 74 -13.57 -16.31 -0.74
C VAL A 74 -14.35 -17.46 -1.38
N ARG A 75 -14.08 -18.71 -0.95
CA ARG A 75 -14.77 -19.90 -1.50
C ARG A 75 -16.27 -19.87 -1.23
N MET A 76 -16.69 -19.37 -0.07
CA MET A 76 -18.11 -19.25 0.27
C MET A 76 -18.77 -18.12 -0.52
N MET A 77 -18.15 -16.94 -0.57
CA MET A 77 -18.68 -15.79 -1.31
C MET A 77 -18.83 -16.09 -2.80
N ARG A 78 -17.85 -16.78 -3.43
CA ARG A 78 -17.97 -17.21 -4.83
C ARG A 78 -19.13 -18.17 -5.10
N ARG A 79 -19.59 -18.92 -4.08
CA ARG A 79 -20.74 -19.84 -4.22
C ARG A 79 -22.07 -19.13 -4.07
N VAL A 80 -22.18 -18.20 -3.11
CA VAL A 80 -23.45 -17.54 -2.78
C VAL A 80 -23.69 -16.24 -3.53
N ARG A 81 -22.65 -15.64 -4.11
CA ARG A 81 -22.75 -14.38 -4.84
C ARG A 81 -22.61 -14.62 -6.33
N SER A 82 -23.53 -14.03 -7.09
CA SER A 82 -23.48 -14.07 -8.56
C SER A 82 -23.02 -12.71 -9.08
N GLY A 83 -22.08 -12.73 -10.03
CA GLY A 83 -21.55 -11.51 -10.66
C GLY A 83 -20.62 -10.68 -9.79
N ASP A 84 -20.55 -9.38 -10.09
CA ASP A 84 -19.71 -8.45 -9.35
C ASP A 84 -20.33 -8.09 -8.01
N ASP A 85 -19.60 -8.35 -6.93
CA ASP A 85 -20.01 -8.02 -5.59
C ASP A 85 -18.87 -7.31 -4.85
N ARG A 86 -19.21 -6.18 -4.23
CA ARG A 86 -18.25 -5.31 -3.54
C ARG A 86 -17.47 -6.07 -2.49
N LEU A 87 -18.16 -6.80 -1.61
CA LEU A 87 -17.52 -7.43 -0.47
C LEU A 87 -16.68 -8.64 -0.91
N LEU A 88 -17.08 -9.38 -1.95
CA LEU A 88 -16.22 -10.40 -2.56
C LEU A 88 -14.93 -9.78 -3.11
N ALA A 89 -15.03 -8.64 -3.80
CA ALA A 89 -13.86 -7.93 -4.29
C ALA A 89 -12.93 -7.47 -3.15
N LEU A 90 -13.48 -7.01 -2.03
CA LEU A 90 -12.67 -6.64 -0.85
C LEU A 90 -12.00 -7.85 -0.19
N THR A 91 -12.70 -8.98 -0.10
CA THR A 91 -12.13 -10.22 0.41
C THR A 91 -11.02 -10.75 -0.50
N LEU A 92 -11.19 -10.64 -1.82
CA LEU A 92 -10.14 -10.97 -2.80
C LEU A 92 -8.91 -10.05 -2.67
N ALA A 93 -9.13 -8.75 -2.45
CA ALA A 93 -8.05 -7.80 -2.21
C ALA A 93 -7.26 -8.16 -0.94
N ASN A 94 -7.95 -8.44 0.17
CA ASN A 94 -7.28 -8.90 1.40
C ASN A 94 -6.49 -10.19 1.15
N ALA A 95 -7.03 -11.13 0.37
CA ALA A 95 -6.34 -12.39 0.05
C ALA A 95 -5.08 -12.14 -0.79
N ALA A 96 -5.15 -11.23 -1.76
CA ALA A 96 -4.01 -10.82 -2.56
C ALA A 96 -2.89 -10.21 -1.71
N GLU A 97 -3.23 -9.35 -0.74
CA GLU A 97 -2.25 -8.77 0.19
C GLU A 97 -1.54 -9.86 1.02
N GLN A 98 -2.29 -10.83 1.54
CA GLN A 98 -1.71 -11.92 2.34
C GLN A 98 -0.81 -12.84 1.51
N LEU A 99 -1.23 -13.20 0.29
CA LEU A 99 -0.41 -13.95 -0.65
C LEU A 99 0.90 -13.21 -0.95
N ALA A 100 0.83 -11.90 -1.15
CA ALA A 100 2.01 -11.08 -1.41
C ALA A 100 2.98 -11.04 -0.22
N ARG A 101 2.48 -10.92 1.01
CA ARG A 101 3.29 -10.96 2.24
C ARG A 101 4.04 -12.29 2.40
N ARG A 102 3.46 -13.39 1.90
CA ARG A 102 4.10 -14.72 1.89
C ARG A 102 4.98 -15.00 0.67
N GLY A 103 5.09 -14.05 -0.26
CA GLY A 103 5.90 -14.19 -1.46
C GLY A 103 5.21 -14.94 -2.61
N HIS A 104 3.94 -15.31 -2.48
CA HIS A 104 3.12 -15.90 -3.55
C HIS A 104 2.64 -14.82 -4.52
N LEU A 105 3.59 -14.12 -5.15
CA LEU A 105 3.31 -12.88 -5.88
C LEU A 105 2.49 -13.09 -7.16
N ASP A 106 2.59 -14.26 -7.80
CA ASP A 106 1.85 -14.59 -9.01
C ASP A 106 0.35 -14.75 -8.73
N GLU A 107 0.01 -15.53 -7.70
CA GLU A 107 -1.36 -15.70 -7.21
C GLU A 107 -1.91 -14.39 -6.64
N ALA A 108 -1.08 -13.62 -5.94
CA ALA A 108 -1.46 -12.30 -5.42
C ALA A 108 -1.88 -11.35 -6.55
N GLU A 109 -1.11 -11.31 -7.65
CA GLU A 109 -1.43 -10.47 -8.80
C GLU A 109 -2.74 -10.89 -9.48
N GLU A 110 -2.97 -12.20 -9.65
CA GLU A 110 -4.22 -12.70 -10.21
C GLU A 110 -5.43 -12.25 -9.39
N ARG A 111 -5.38 -12.46 -8.07
CA ARG A 111 -6.47 -12.06 -7.16
C ARG A 111 -6.64 -10.56 -7.05
N GLY A 112 -5.54 -9.81 -7.05
CA GLY A 112 -5.55 -8.35 -7.04
C GLY A 112 -6.18 -7.77 -8.30
N ARG A 113 -5.89 -8.35 -9.48
CA ARG A 113 -6.52 -7.93 -10.74
C ARG A 113 -8.00 -8.26 -10.77
N GLU A 114 -8.39 -9.44 -10.30
CA GLU A 114 -9.81 -9.81 -10.19
C GLU A 114 -10.57 -8.82 -9.30
N ALA A 115 -10.05 -8.55 -8.09
CA ALA A 115 -10.65 -7.59 -7.16
C ALA A 115 -10.83 -6.21 -7.78
N LEU A 116 -9.77 -5.67 -8.40
CA LEU A 116 -9.81 -4.35 -9.04
C LEU A 116 -10.79 -4.30 -10.22
N ALA A 117 -10.83 -5.35 -11.04
CA ALA A 117 -11.74 -5.45 -12.17
C ALA A 117 -13.21 -5.51 -11.72
N MET A 118 -13.51 -6.25 -10.64
CA MET A 118 -14.85 -6.29 -10.05
C MET A 118 -15.25 -4.91 -9.51
N LEU A 119 -14.36 -4.23 -8.75
CA LEU A 119 -14.63 -2.90 -8.20
C LEU A 119 -14.91 -1.86 -9.29
N ARG A 120 -14.18 -1.89 -10.41
CA ARG A 120 -14.38 -0.96 -11.53
C ARG A 120 -15.64 -1.20 -12.35
N ARG A 121 -16.24 -2.39 -12.26
CA ARG A 121 -17.53 -2.70 -12.89
C ARG A 121 -18.72 -2.33 -11.99
N LEU A 122 -18.48 -2.14 -10.69
CA LEU A 122 -19.49 -1.66 -9.76
C LEU A 122 -19.72 -0.14 -9.92
N PRO A 123 -20.91 0.38 -9.55
CA PRO A 123 -21.17 1.81 -9.56
C PRO A 123 -20.13 2.60 -8.73
N PRO A 124 -19.75 3.82 -9.16
CA PRO A 124 -18.69 4.63 -8.54
C PRO A 124 -19.10 5.27 -7.20
N VAL A 125 -19.74 4.51 -6.32
CA VAL A 125 -20.20 4.94 -4.99
C VAL A 125 -19.12 4.70 -3.93
N HIS A 126 -18.06 3.95 -4.28
CA HIS A 126 -17.05 3.46 -3.34
C HIS A 126 -15.63 3.68 -3.87
N LEU A 127 -15.32 4.93 -4.24
CA LEU A 127 -14.04 5.29 -4.82
C LEU A 127 -12.84 4.88 -3.95
N ASP A 128 -12.97 4.96 -2.63
CA ASP A 128 -11.92 4.55 -1.69
C ASP A 128 -11.52 3.08 -1.85
N ASP A 129 -12.45 2.20 -2.24
CA ASP A 129 -12.14 0.80 -2.46
C ASP A 129 -11.38 0.58 -3.78
N ASP A 130 -11.74 1.30 -4.85
CA ASP A 130 -10.98 1.28 -6.12
C ASP A 130 -9.57 1.81 -5.90
N ILE A 131 -9.42 2.95 -5.20
CA ILE A 131 -8.12 3.51 -4.84
C ILE A 131 -7.31 2.49 -4.04
N ARG A 132 -7.90 1.88 -2.99
CA ARG A 132 -7.21 0.88 -2.17
C ARG A 132 -6.77 -0.33 -3.00
N ALA A 133 -7.65 -0.87 -3.85
CA ALA A 133 -7.33 -2.02 -4.68
C ALA A 133 -6.28 -1.69 -5.75
N THR A 134 -6.31 -0.47 -6.30
CA THR A 134 -5.31 0.04 -7.24
C THR A 134 -3.94 0.15 -6.58
N ILE A 135 -3.85 0.71 -5.36
CA ILE A 135 -2.60 0.82 -4.60
C ILE A 135 -2.05 -0.57 -4.27
N MET A 136 -2.90 -1.48 -3.77
CA MET A 136 -2.51 -2.85 -3.46
C MET A 136 -1.94 -3.57 -4.69
N LEU A 137 -2.63 -3.53 -5.84
CA LEU A 137 -2.14 -4.17 -7.06
C LEU A 137 -0.80 -3.56 -7.51
N ALA A 138 -0.64 -2.24 -7.42
CA ALA A 138 0.62 -1.57 -7.73
C ALA A 138 1.77 -2.02 -6.81
N GLU A 139 1.50 -2.22 -5.52
CA GLU A 139 2.49 -2.75 -4.57
C GLU A 139 2.89 -4.20 -4.87
N ILE A 140 1.92 -5.06 -5.23
CA ILE A 140 2.17 -6.44 -5.65
C ILE A 140 3.04 -6.46 -6.90
N LEU A 141 2.68 -5.66 -7.91
CA LEU A 141 3.44 -5.54 -9.16
C LEU A 141 4.86 -5.01 -8.92
N ARG A 142 5.03 -4.05 -8.01
CA ARG A 142 6.34 -3.52 -7.62
C ARG A 142 7.20 -4.61 -6.97
N SER A 143 6.63 -5.43 -6.09
CA SER A 143 7.32 -6.56 -5.47
C SER A 143 7.75 -7.61 -6.50
N ARG A 144 6.88 -7.92 -7.48
CA ARG A 144 7.26 -8.80 -8.61
C ARG A 144 8.36 -8.19 -9.46
N ALA A 145 8.28 -6.90 -9.77
CA ALA A 145 9.30 -6.21 -10.53
C ALA A 145 10.65 -6.21 -9.80
N ALA A 146 10.65 -6.13 -8.47
CA ALA A 146 11.86 -6.20 -7.64
C ALA A 146 12.53 -7.59 -7.69
N ALA A 147 11.76 -8.66 -7.85
CA ALA A 147 12.25 -10.03 -7.98
C ALA A 147 12.80 -10.37 -9.38
N LEU A 148 12.57 -9.51 -10.38
CA LEU A 148 13.07 -9.67 -11.74
C LEU A 148 14.41 -8.96 -11.96
N ASP A 149 15.18 -9.44 -12.94
CA ASP A 149 16.43 -8.82 -13.36
C ASP A 149 16.24 -7.35 -13.69
N ARG A 150 17.20 -6.52 -13.24
CA ARG A 150 17.15 -5.05 -13.35
C ARG A 150 16.90 -4.56 -14.78
N ASP A 151 17.51 -5.22 -15.76
CA ASP A 151 17.43 -4.83 -17.16
C ASP A 151 16.37 -5.59 -17.96
N SER A 152 15.61 -6.48 -17.33
CA SER A 152 14.59 -7.26 -18.02
C SER A 152 13.45 -6.39 -18.56
N HIS A 153 12.99 -6.69 -19.77
CA HIS A 153 11.82 -6.06 -20.35
C HIS A 153 10.56 -6.27 -19.48
N GLN A 154 10.46 -7.42 -18.81
CA GLN A 154 9.36 -7.74 -17.91
C GLN A 154 9.33 -6.81 -16.68
N ARG A 155 10.49 -6.54 -16.07
CA ARG A 155 10.59 -5.57 -14.96
C ARG A 155 10.14 -4.18 -15.40
N ARG A 156 10.62 -3.71 -16.56
CA ARG A 156 10.22 -2.40 -17.11
C ARG A 156 8.72 -2.34 -17.41
N ALA A 157 8.14 -3.40 -17.99
CA ALA A 157 6.72 -3.48 -18.26
C ALA A 157 5.89 -3.39 -16.96
N LYS A 158 6.28 -4.12 -15.91
CA LYS A 158 5.61 -4.06 -14.60
C LYS A 158 5.72 -2.67 -13.97
N PHE A 159 6.89 -2.03 -13.98
CA PHE A 159 7.00 -0.67 -13.46
C PHE A 159 6.17 0.34 -14.27
N LYS A 160 5.99 0.14 -15.58
CA LYS A 160 5.09 0.95 -16.39
C LYS A 160 3.63 0.81 -15.91
N GLU A 161 3.16 -0.41 -15.71
CA GLU A 161 1.82 -0.70 -15.15
C GLU A 161 1.65 -0.09 -13.75
N VAL A 162 2.66 -0.21 -12.87
CA VAL A 162 2.67 0.42 -11.53
C VAL A 162 2.49 1.93 -11.62
N VAL A 163 3.21 2.59 -12.52
CA VAL A 163 3.11 4.04 -12.71
C VAL A 163 1.73 4.43 -13.25
N GLU A 164 1.16 3.66 -14.18
CA GLU A 164 -0.20 3.88 -14.69
C GLU A 164 -1.25 3.74 -13.59
N LEU A 165 -1.14 2.72 -12.74
CA LEU A 165 -2.03 2.51 -11.58
C LEU A 165 -1.92 3.67 -10.58
N TYR A 166 -0.70 4.09 -10.22
CA TYR A 166 -0.51 5.21 -9.30
C TYR A 166 -1.02 6.53 -9.87
N HIS A 167 -0.80 6.82 -11.15
CA HIS A 167 -1.38 7.99 -11.79
C HIS A 167 -2.91 7.96 -11.78
N GLY A 168 -3.52 6.80 -12.10
CA GLY A 168 -4.96 6.62 -12.05
C GLY A 168 -5.52 6.87 -10.66
N ALA A 169 -4.91 6.28 -9.62
CA ALA A 169 -5.30 6.53 -8.23
C ALA A 169 -5.16 8.02 -7.86
N ILE A 170 -4.03 8.66 -8.19
CA ILE A 170 -3.81 10.09 -7.92
C ILE A 170 -4.87 10.96 -8.61
N ALA A 171 -5.23 10.66 -9.87
CA ALA A 171 -6.25 11.42 -10.60
C ALA A 171 -7.64 11.26 -9.97
N LEU A 172 -8.05 10.03 -9.63
CA LEU A 172 -9.30 9.77 -8.92
C LEU A 172 -9.37 10.54 -7.59
N MET A 173 -8.23 10.61 -6.88
CA MET A 173 -8.10 11.33 -5.63
C MET A 173 -8.16 12.85 -5.82
N GLU A 174 -7.57 13.39 -6.90
CA GLU A 174 -7.62 14.82 -7.24
C GLU A 174 -9.03 15.29 -7.62
N ASP A 175 -9.85 14.42 -8.22
CA ASP A 175 -11.19 14.77 -8.71
C ASP A 175 -12.29 14.77 -7.62
N HIS A 176 -12.13 14.03 -6.53
CA HIS A 176 -13.27 13.70 -5.63
C HIS A 176 -13.22 14.31 -4.22
N ASP A 177 -12.05 14.64 -3.68
CA ASP A 177 -11.98 15.29 -2.36
C ASP A 177 -10.71 16.13 -2.29
N ALA A 178 -10.80 17.35 -1.75
CA ALA A 178 -9.64 18.20 -1.42
C ALA A 178 -9.25 18.09 0.07
N ALA A 179 -10.09 17.49 0.93
CA ALA A 179 -9.93 17.49 2.38
C ALA A 179 -9.01 16.38 2.90
N SER A 180 -8.73 15.33 2.12
CA SER A 180 -7.85 14.23 2.51
C SER A 180 -6.44 14.27 1.87
N GLN A 181 -5.87 15.46 1.62
CA GLN A 181 -4.53 15.60 1.00
C GLN A 181 -3.40 14.81 1.68
N ARG A 182 -3.63 14.43 2.94
CA ARG A 182 -2.70 13.81 3.90
C ARG A 182 -2.27 12.39 3.50
N GLY A 183 -3.15 11.56 2.92
CA GLY A 183 -2.79 10.21 2.45
C GLY A 183 -2.09 10.19 1.08
N TRP A 184 -2.09 11.33 0.39
CA TRP A 184 -1.72 11.38 -1.03
C TRP A 184 -0.26 11.73 -1.26
N ALA A 185 0.42 12.27 -0.24
CA ALA A 185 1.85 12.53 -0.30
C ALA A 185 2.63 11.20 -0.39
N ALA A 186 2.27 10.19 0.41
CA ALA A 186 2.88 8.87 0.36
C ALA A 186 2.70 8.20 -1.01
N LEU A 187 1.50 8.26 -1.59
CA LEU A 187 1.23 7.72 -2.93
C LEU A 187 2.09 8.39 -4.01
N ARG A 188 2.25 9.72 -3.95
CA ARG A 188 3.14 10.46 -4.86
C ARG A 188 4.60 10.06 -4.70
N ILE A 189 5.05 9.76 -3.48
CA ILE A 189 6.42 9.24 -3.25
C ILE A 189 6.58 7.81 -3.79
N ASN A 190 5.58 6.95 -3.63
CA ASN A 190 5.58 5.61 -4.23
C ASN A 190 5.61 5.70 -5.77
N CYS A 191 4.85 6.63 -6.35
CA CYS A 191 4.87 6.92 -7.79
C CYS A 191 6.24 7.44 -8.25
N ALA A 192 6.84 8.40 -7.54
CA ALA A 192 8.17 8.93 -7.84
C ALA A 192 9.24 7.82 -7.81
N THR A 193 9.17 6.92 -6.82
CA THR A 193 10.09 5.79 -6.72
C THR A 193 9.94 4.84 -7.91
N ALA A 194 8.71 4.56 -8.35
CA ALA A 194 8.46 3.75 -9.55
C ALA A 194 8.93 4.44 -10.84
N LEU A 195 8.78 5.77 -10.94
CA LEU A 195 9.27 6.57 -12.06
C LEU A 195 10.81 6.55 -12.17
N ILE A 196 11.52 6.61 -11.04
CA ILE A 196 12.99 6.45 -10.99
C ILE A 196 13.40 5.08 -11.55
N GLN A 197 12.67 4.01 -11.23
CA GLN A 197 12.96 2.67 -11.78
C GLN A 197 12.79 2.59 -13.31
N LEU A 198 12.03 3.51 -13.90
CA LEU A 198 11.87 3.64 -15.35
C LEU A 198 12.84 4.66 -15.99
N GLY A 199 13.68 5.34 -15.19
CA GLY A 199 14.51 6.46 -15.66
C GLY A 199 13.70 7.71 -16.04
N ARG A 200 12.47 7.85 -15.52
CA ARG A 200 11.58 9.00 -15.76
C ARG A 200 11.80 10.07 -14.68
N ASP A 201 13.04 10.53 -14.54
CA ASP A 201 13.50 11.27 -13.35
C ASP A 201 12.88 12.67 -13.23
N ARG A 202 12.59 13.32 -14.35
CA ARG A 202 11.90 14.62 -14.36
C ARG A 202 10.48 14.51 -13.81
N GLU A 203 9.79 13.43 -14.14
CA GLU A 203 8.43 13.17 -13.64
C GLU A 203 8.47 12.78 -12.16
N ALA A 204 9.48 12.01 -11.75
CA ALA A 204 9.70 11.70 -10.34
C ALA A 204 9.91 12.99 -9.51
N GLU A 205 10.72 13.93 -10.01
CA GLU A 205 10.91 15.23 -9.35
C GLU A 205 9.59 15.98 -9.18
N VAL A 206 8.73 16.03 -10.20
CA VAL A 206 7.40 16.67 -10.11
C VAL A 206 6.56 16.03 -9.02
N MET A 207 6.52 14.70 -8.95
CA MET A 207 5.75 13.97 -7.94
C MET A 207 6.22 14.27 -6.52
N VAL A 208 7.54 14.24 -6.28
CA VAL A 208 8.10 14.52 -4.95
C VAL A 208 7.84 15.97 -4.54
N ARG A 209 8.01 16.93 -5.45
CA ARG A 209 7.74 18.34 -5.15
C ARG A 209 6.28 18.59 -4.78
N ARG A 210 5.34 17.93 -5.47
CA ARG A 210 3.91 17.97 -5.11
C ARG A 210 3.66 17.35 -3.73
N ALA A 211 4.28 16.21 -3.42
CA ALA A 211 4.18 15.59 -2.10
C ALA A 211 4.72 16.50 -0.99
N MET A 212 5.85 17.17 -1.21
CA MET A 212 6.43 18.12 -0.25
C MET A 212 5.57 19.38 -0.08
N ALA A 213 4.99 19.91 -1.16
CA ALA A 213 4.07 21.04 -1.07
C ALA A 213 2.86 20.72 -0.19
N ILE A 214 2.27 19.54 -0.35
CA ILE A 214 1.21 19.04 0.52
C ILE A 214 1.70 18.97 1.97
N ALA A 215 2.86 18.36 2.20
CA ALA A 215 3.44 18.23 3.54
C ALA A 215 3.74 19.58 4.23
N GLN A 216 4.00 20.64 3.45
CA GLN A 216 4.24 21.99 3.97
C GLN A 216 2.96 22.74 4.35
N THR A 217 1.83 22.45 3.68
CA THR A 217 0.53 23.05 4.01
C THR A 217 -0.10 22.47 5.29
N VAL A 218 0.48 21.39 5.83
CA VAL A 218 -0.01 20.70 7.03
C VAL A 218 1.01 20.89 8.15
N THR A 219 0.55 21.22 9.36
CA THR A 219 1.44 21.43 10.52
C THR A 219 2.29 20.18 10.80
N VAL A 220 3.61 20.31 10.63
CA VAL A 220 4.59 19.26 10.95
C VAL A 220 4.44 18.90 12.42
N GLY A 221 4.07 17.64 12.71
CA GLY A 221 3.88 17.14 14.08
C GLY A 221 2.54 16.47 14.37
N LEU A 222 1.48 16.72 13.57
CA LEU A 222 0.21 16.00 13.73
C LEU A 222 0.01 14.85 12.72
N LEU A 223 0.56 14.95 11.50
CA LEU A 223 0.14 14.06 10.38
C LEU A 223 1.24 13.69 9.36
N VAL A 224 2.24 14.54 9.12
CA VAL A 224 3.45 14.16 8.38
C VAL A 224 4.58 14.03 9.38
N THR A 225 5.16 12.84 9.46
CA THR A 225 6.26 12.59 10.39
C THR A 225 7.55 13.21 9.83
N ARG A 226 8.51 13.42 10.73
CA ARG A 226 9.88 13.80 10.30
C ARG A 226 10.50 12.73 9.39
N ALA A 227 10.10 11.46 9.55
CA ALA A 227 10.56 10.36 8.71
C ALA A 227 10.02 10.49 7.29
N ASP A 228 8.72 10.78 7.13
CA ASP A 228 8.11 10.99 5.82
C ASP A 228 8.79 12.12 5.06
N TYR A 229 9.06 13.25 5.72
CA TYR A 229 9.75 14.37 5.09
C TYR A 229 11.20 14.02 4.70
N ALA A 230 11.90 13.22 5.52
CA ALA A 230 13.25 12.75 5.20
C ALA A 230 13.24 11.83 3.97
N GLU A 231 12.24 10.95 3.86
CA GLU A 231 12.03 10.09 2.70
C GLU A 231 11.79 10.93 1.43
N MET A 232 10.94 11.97 1.51
CA MET A 232 10.71 12.88 0.39
C MET A 232 12.01 13.53 -0.10
N GLN A 233 12.84 14.03 0.82
CA GLN A 233 14.13 14.64 0.46
C GLN A 233 15.10 13.65 -0.17
N LEU A 234 15.13 12.41 0.32
CA LEU A 234 16.00 11.38 -0.24
C LEU A 234 15.59 11.04 -1.68
N VAL A 235 14.30 10.87 -1.96
CA VAL A 235 13.79 10.60 -3.31
C VAL A 235 14.00 11.80 -4.23
N LEU A 236 13.81 13.03 -3.73
CA LEU A 236 14.12 14.25 -4.49
C LEU A 236 15.61 14.30 -4.87
N ALA A 237 16.50 14.03 -3.91
CA ALA A 237 17.94 14.00 -4.15
C ALA A 237 18.32 13.01 -5.25
N GLN A 238 17.79 11.78 -5.18
CA GLN A 238 18.03 10.75 -6.20
C GLN A 238 17.57 11.21 -7.59
N SER A 239 16.35 11.76 -7.70
CA SER A 239 15.83 12.27 -8.97
C SER A 239 16.67 13.42 -9.55
N LEU A 240 17.20 14.30 -8.70
CA LEU A 240 18.04 15.43 -9.10
C LEU A 240 19.43 14.95 -9.57
N LEU A 241 20.01 13.96 -8.89
CA LEU A 241 21.31 13.39 -9.27
C LEU A 241 21.24 12.73 -10.64
N LEU A 242 20.18 11.97 -10.91
CA LEU A 242 19.96 11.33 -12.22
C LEU A 242 19.78 12.37 -13.34
N GLN A 243 19.24 13.54 -13.00
CA GLN A 243 19.16 14.70 -13.90
C GLN A 243 20.45 15.54 -13.97
N LYS A 244 21.55 15.10 -13.35
CA LYS A 244 22.83 15.82 -13.26
C LYS A 244 22.76 17.16 -12.52
N LYS A 245 21.74 17.38 -11.68
CA LYS A 245 21.59 18.57 -10.83
C LYS A 245 22.30 18.34 -9.49
N TYR A 246 23.62 18.14 -9.52
CA TYR A 246 24.38 17.62 -8.38
C TYR A 246 24.40 18.55 -7.17
N GLY A 247 24.47 19.87 -7.36
CA GLY A 247 24.42 20.84 -6.26
C GLY A 247 23.11 20.77 -5.46
N ALA A 248 21.97 20.85 -6.15
CA ALA A 248 20.66 20.77 -5.52
C ALA A 248 20.42 19.39 -4.90
N GLY A 249 20.74 18.32 -5.63
CA GLY A 249 20.57 16.96 -5.12
C GLY A 249 21.46 16.64 -3.91
N GLY A 250 22.68 17.17 -3.87
CA GLY A 250 23.55 17.07 -2.68
C GLY A 250 22.95 17.77 -1.46
N SER A 251 22.37 18.97 -1.63
CA SER A 251 21.70 19.68 -0.54
C SER A 251 20.52 18.89 0.03
N GLU A 252 19.69 18.32 -0.83
CA GLU A 252 18.55 17.49 -0.39
C GLU A 252 19.01 16.20 0.30
N ALA A 253 20.04 15.53 -0.24
CA ALA A 253 20.60 14.32 0.35
C ALA A 253 21.16 14.58 1.75
N TYR A 254 21.85 15.70 1.94
CA TYR A 254 22.34 16.12 3.26
C TYR A 254 21.19 16.42 4.23
N GLY A 255 20.15 17.11 3.77
CA GLY A 255 18.95 17.37 4.55
C GLY A 255 18.23 16.11 5.03
N ALA A 256 18.15 15.10 4.16
CA ALA A 256 17.62 13.77 4.49
C ALA A 256 18.53 13.05 5.52
N LEU A 257 19.84 13.06 5.28
CA LEU A 257 20.85 12.45 6.15
C LEU A 257 20.72 12.95 7.60
N CYS A 258 20.68 14.27 7.79
CA CYS A 258 20.55 14.87 9.13
C CYS A 258 19.27 14.41 9.84
N LYS A 259 18.15 14.27 9.12
CA LYS A 259 16.87 13.83 9.69
C LYS A 259 16.91 12.36 10.07
N PHE A 260 17.44 11.49 9.22
CA PHE A 260 17.56 10.06 9.54
C PHE A 260 18.51 9.81 10.71
N TYR A 261 19.61 10.56 10.82
CA TYR A 261 20.47 10.54 12.01
C TYR A 261 19.71 10.92 13.28
N TRP A 262 18.91 11.99 13.24
CA TRP A 262 18.11 12.41 14.38
C TRP A 262 17.06 11.36 14.77
N LEU A 263 16.45 10.70 13.78
CA LEU A 263 15.49 9.62 13.96
C LEU A 263 16.12 8.29 14.41
N ARG A 264 17.45 8.20 14.45
CA ARG A 264 18.21 6.97 14.72
C ARG A 264 17.91 5.84 13.71
N ASP A 265 17.55 6.18 12.48
CA ASP A 265 17.42 5.23 11.38
C ASP A 265 18.75 5.09 10.64
N ALA A 266 19.60 4.19 11.13
CA ALA A 266 20.96 3.99 10.60
C ALA A 266 20.96 3.55 9.13
N THR A 267 19.99 2.72 8.73
CA THR A 267 19.89 2.19 7.37
C THR A 267 19.58 3.30 6.37
N LYS A 268 18.58 4.13 6.67
CA LYS A 268 18.22 5.26 5.82
C LYS A 268 19.26 6.37 5.86
N ALA A 269 19.92 6.59 7.00
CA ALA A 269 21.04 7.53 7.11
C ALA A 269 22.20 7.10 6.19
N LEU A 270 22.57 5.82 6.18
CA LEU A 270 23.61 5.32 5.28
C LEU A 270 23.23 5.54 3.81
N GLN A 271 21.98 5.23 3.44
CA GLN A 271 21.48 5.46 2.09
C GLN A 271 21.58 6.94 1.69
N ALA A 272 21.17 7.86 2.56
CA ALA A 272 21.26 9.29 2.31
C ALA A 272 22.71 9.78 2.22
N PHE A 273 23.61 9.20 3.03
CA PHE A 273 25.04 9.50 2.98
C PHE A 273 25.66 9.08 1.64
N ASP A 274 25.32 7.91 1.12
CA ASP A 274 25.82 7.44 -0.18
C ASP A 274 25.35 8.34 -1.34
N VAL A 275 24.09 8.78 -1.31
CA VAL A 275 23.56 9.74 -2.27
C VAL A 275 24.30 11.08 -2.16
N TYR A 276 24.51 11.58 -0.93
CA TYR A 276 25.23 12.83 -0.69
C TYR A 276 26.68 12.77 -1.19
N LYS A 277 27.39 11.68 -0.89
CA LYS A 277 28.78 11.45 -1.32
C LYS A 277 28.87 11.42 -2.84
N THR A 278 27.95 10.69 -3.50
CA THR A 278 27.86 10.65 -4.97
C THR A 278 27.66 12.04 -5.55
N ALA A 279 26.75 12.84 -4.98
CA ALA A 279 26.50 14.21 -5.42
C ALA A 279 27.74 15.10 -5.32
N CYS A 280 28.47 15.02 -4.19
CA CYS A 280 29.67 15.82 -3.96
C CYS A 280 30.80 15.46 -4.93
N PHE A 281 30.99 14.16 -5.18
CA PHE A 281 31.98 13.68 -6.14
C PHE A 281 31.64 14.15 -7.56
N ALA A 282 30.40 13.93 -8.01
CA ALA A 282 29.95 14.33 -9.33
C ALA A 282 30.03 15.85 -9.54
N ARG A 283 29.64 16.65 -8.54
CA ARG A 283 29.74 18.11 -8.60
C ARG A 283 31.17 18.58 -8.82
N ARG A 284 32.15 18.00 -8.14
CA ARG A 284 33.58 18.34 -8.32
C ARG A 284 34.09 17.96 -9.71
N GLN A 285 33.54 16.91 -10.31
CA GLN A 285 34.02 16.39 -11.59
C GLN A 285 33.35 17.06 -12.80
N TYR A 286 32.10 17.50 -12.68
CA TYR A 286 31.27 17.92 -13.82
C TYR A 286 30.75 19.36 -13.74
N ASP A 287 30.75 20.00 -12.57
CA ASP A 287 30.27 21.39 -12.39
C ASP A 287 31.43 22.40 -12.17
N GLY A 288 32.69 21.95 -12.26
CA GLY A 288 33.90 22.78 -12.20
C GLY A 288 34.41 23.13 -13.58
#